data_AF-A0A7Z1R5E9-F1
#
_entry.id   AF-A0A7Z1R5E9-F1
#
_cell.length_a   1.000
_cell.length_b   1.000
_cell.length_c   1.000
_cell.angle_alpha   90.00
_cell.angle_beta   90.00
_cell.angle_gamma   90.00
#
_symmetry.space_group_name_H-M   'P 1'
#
loop_
_entity.id
_entity.type
_entity.pdbx_description
1 polymer ?
#
loop_
_entity_poly.entity_id
_entity_poly.type
_entity_poly.pdbx_seq_one_letter_code
_entity_poly.pdbx_strand_id
1 'polypeptide(L)'
;EGIRYHLDLFDDTVFFLRLSYLGRGDAAFDDIGTWELAEDGKTLVLWGGREAHEMFRVVDASTLRKLDLEGRDIESSLDLRPSSAPPASTPSSRAC
;
A
#
# COMPACT_ATOMS: atom_id res chain seq x y z
N GLU A 1 -13.31 0.97 -5.67
CA GLU A 1 -12.98 0.03 -4.57
C GLU A 1 -11.48 -0.04 -4.42
N GLY A 2 -10.99 -0.23 -3.21
CA GLY A 2 -9.54 -0.25 -2.94
C GLY A 2 -9.23 -1.04 -1.68
N ILE A 3 -7.95 -1.26 -1.41
CA ILE A 3 -7.49 -1.93 -0.21
C ILE A 3 -6.52 -1.01 0.50
N ARG A 4 -6.80 -0.68 1.77
CA ARG A 4 -5.87 0.03 2.63
C ARG A 4 -5.01 -1.00 3.36
N TYR A 5 -3.70 -0.85 3.20
CA TYR A 5 -2.69 -1.59 3.93
C TYR A 5 -2.24 -0.74 5.13
N HIS A 6 -2.17 -1.35 6.31
CA HIS A 6 -1.55 -0.77 7.50
C HIS A 6 -0.58 -1.79 8.06
N LEU A 7 0.72 -1.48 8.02
CA LEU A 7 1.79 -2.38 8.41
C LEU A 7 2.60 -1.73 9.53
N ASP A 8 2.65 -2.40 10.68
CA ASP A 8 3.53 -2.06 11.80
C ASP A 8 4.66 -3.09 11.85
N LEU A 9 5.91 -2.61 11.91
CA LEU A 9 7.12 -3.42 12.07
C LEU A 9 7.72 -3.14 13.44
N PHE A 10 7.91 -4.20 14.23
CA PHE A 10 8.50 -4.12 15.56
C PHE A 10 9.99 -4.53 15.50
N ASP A 11 10.78 -4.02 16.44
CA ASP A 11 12.23 -4.25 16.50
C ASP A 11 12.63 -5.68 16.89
N ASP A 12 11.69 -6.44 17.45
CA ASP A 12 11.80 -7.85 17.84
C ASP A 12 11.46 -8.82 16.71
N THR A 13 11.51 -8.35 15.46
CA THR A 13 11.16 -9.07 14.22
C THR A 13 9.70 -9.50 14.08
N VAL A 14 8.79 -8.96 14.89
CA VAL A 14 7.34 -9.17 14.75
C VAL A 14 6.73 -8.11 13.84
N PHE A 15 5.70 -8.47 13.07
CA PHE A 15 4.87 -7.50 12.33
C PHE A 15 3.38 -7.66 12.64
N PHE A 16 2.64 -6.56 12.44
CA PHE A 16 1.18 -6.56 12.39
C PHE A 16 0.72 -5.94 11.07
N LEU A 17 -0.06 -6.67 10.29
CA LEU A 17 -0.61 -6.21 9.01
C LEU A 17 -2.13 -6.21 9.06
N ARG A 18 -2.76 -5.06 8.80
CA ARG A 18 -4.20 -4.93 8.59
C ARG A 18 -4.51 -4.55 7.15
N LEU A 19 -5.38 -5.32 6.52
CA LEU A 19 -5.95 -5.06 5.20
C LEU A 19 -7.40 -4.64 5.38
N SER A 20 -7.76 -3.43 4.96
CA SER A 20 -9.14 -2.95 4.99
C SER A 20 -9.65 -2.75 3.56
N TYR A 21 -10.67 -3.51 3.17
CA TYR A 21 -11.36 -3.35 1.89
C TYR A 21 -12.28 -2.12 1.97
N LEU A 22 -12.05 -1.16 1.07
CA LEU A 22 -12.82 0.07 0.97
C LEU A 22 -13.85 -0.10 -0.15
N GLY A 23 -15.13 -0.21 0.19
CA GLY A 23 -16.19 -0.47 -0.80
C GLY A 23 -17.50 -0.94 -0.19
N ARG A 24 -18.32 -1.65 -0.99
CA ARG A 24 -19.59 -2.18 -0.50
C ARG A 24 -19.34 -3.53 0.18
N GLY A 25 -19.27 -3.51 1.51
CA GLY A 25 -19.03 -4.71 2.33
C GLY A 25 -17.69 -4.63 3.05
N ASP A 26 -17.50 -3.54 3.82
CA ASP A 26 -16.28 -3.25 4.58
C ASP A 26 -15.84 -4.49 5.37
N ALA A 27 -14.79 -5.14 4.88
CA ALA A 27 -14.16 -6.28 5.49
C ALA A 27 -12.73 -5.89 5.86
N ALA A 28 -12.27 -6.37 7.01
CA ALA A 28 -10.88 -6.24 7.43
C ALA A 28 -10.30 -7.62 7.68
N PHE A 29 -9.02 -7.78 7.34
CA PHE A 29 -8.24 -8.97 7.63
C PHE A 29 -6.96 -8.55 8.34
N ASP A 30 -6.62 -9.25 9.41
CA ASP A 30 -5.41 -9.05 10.19
C ASP A 30 -4.47 -10.23 9.99
N ASP A 31 -3.18 -9.95 9.85
CA ASP A 31 -2.11 -10.94 9.77
C ASP A 31 -0.99 -10.55 10.73
N ILE A 32 -0.44 -11.55 11.40
CA ILE A 32 0.61 -11.40 12.41
C ILE A 32 1.65 -12.48 12.14
N GLY A 33 2.91 -12.10 12.21
CA GLY A 33 4.01 -13.03 12.03
C GLY A 33 5.35 -12.37 12.19
N THR A 34 6.35 -12.91 11.53
CA THR A 34 7.73 -12.41 11.59
C THR A 34 8.13 -11.73 10.30
N TRP A 35 8.95 -10.69 10.39
CA TRP A 35 9.54 -10.04 9.24
C TRP A 35 11.05 -10.22 9.22
N GLU A 36 11.62 -10.20 8.02
CA GLU A 36 13.05 -10.16 7.81
C GLU A 36 13.41 -9.24 6.65
N LEU A 37 14.59 -8.65 6.71
CA LEU A 37 15.18 -7.96 5.58
C LEU A 37 16.12 -8.95 4.86
N ALA A 38 15.92 -9.12 3.57
CA ALA A 38 16.78 -9.97 2.75
C ALA A 38 18.23 -9.46 2.76
N GLU A 39 19.18 -10.31 2.35
CA GLU A 39 20.61 -9.98 2.33
C GLU A 39 20.95 -8.75 1.48
N ASP A 40 20.09 -8.40 0.51
CA ASP A 40 20.23 -7.20 -0.32
C ASP A 40 19.97 -5.88 0.43
N GLY A 41 19.44 -5.95 1.66
CA GLY A 41 19.06 -4.81 2.48
C GLY A 41 17.92 -3.97 1.93
N LYS A 42 17.21 -4.47 0.91
CA LYS A 42 16.21 -3.73 0.12
C LYS A 42 14.89 -4.45 0.02
N THR A 43 14.85 -5.74 0.34
CA THR A 43 13.63 -6.54 0.26
C THR A 43 13.19 -6.94 1.65
N LEU A 44 12.01 -6.47 2.07
CA LEU A 44 11.33 -6.86 3.29
C LEU A 44 10.41 -8.05 2.98
N VAL A 45 10.55 -9.14 3.74
CA VAL A 45 9.74 -10.35 3.62
C VAL A 45 8.92 -10.53 4.89
N LEU A 46 7.60 -10.74 4.73
CA LEU A 46 6.65 -10.96 5.82
C LEU A 46 6.18 -12.41 5.83
N TRP A 47 6.51 -13.13 6.89
CA TRP A 47 6.12 -14.52 7.15
C TRP A 47 4.96 -14.55 8.14
N GLY A 48 3.72 -14.48 7.62
CA GLY A 48 2.48 -14.48 8.40
C GLY A 48 1.76 -15.82 8.44
N GLY A 49 0.49 -15.78 8.88
CA GLY A 49 -0.41 -16.93 8.86
C GLY A 49 -1.08 -17.18 7.50
N ARG A 50 -0.70 -16.42 6.47
CA ARG A 50 -1.21 -16.55 5.09
C ARG A 50 -0.49 -17.68 4.36
N GLU A 51 -1.13 -18.17 3.29
CA GLU A 51 -0.60 -19.25 2.46
C GLU A 51 0.74 -18.90 1.79
N ALA A 52 0.96 -17.62 1.49
CA ALA A 52 2.19 -17.11 0.90
C ALA A 52 2.71 -15.92 1.71
N HIS A 53 4.04 -15.78 1.76
CA HIS A 53 4.69 -14.59 2.32
C HIS A 53 4.42 -13.37 1.44
N GLU A 54 4.43 -12.18 2.06
CA GLU A 54 4.39 -10.92 1.31
C GLU A 54 5.79 -10.34 1.18
N MET A 55 6.14 -9.87 -0.01
CA MET A 55 7.42 -9.20 -0.27
C MET A 55 7.19 -7.72 -0.58
N PHE A 56 8.07 -6.87 -0.06
CA PHE A 56 8.08 -5.43 -0.32
C PHE A 56 9.49 -4.95 -0.61
N ARG A 57 9.66 -4.09 -1.59
CA ARG A 57 10.89 -3.32 -1.79
C ARG A 57 10.86 -2.09 -0.87
N VAL A 58 11.91 -1.90 -0.11
CA VAL A 58 12.21 -0.66 0.61
C VAL A 58 12.70 0.37 -0.39
N VAL A 59 11.91 1.41 -0.62
CA VAL A 59 12.29 2.54 -1.49
C VAL A 59 13.04 3.58 -0.66
N ASP A 60 12.50 3.90 0.51
CA ASP A 60 13.10 4.78 1.52
C ASP A 60 12.55 4.44 2.91
N ALA A 61 12.94 5.23 3.93
CA ALA A 61 12.58 5.00 5.33
C ALA A 61 11.06 5.04 5.62
N SER A 62 10.24 5.57 4.70
CA SER A 62 8.79 5.71 4.83
C SER A 62 8.00 5.07 3.69
N THR A 63 8.69 4.56 2.67
CA THR A 63 8.05 4.09 1.43
C THR A 63 8.42 2.63 1.16
N LEU A 64 7.39 1.79 1.13
CA LEU A 64 7.48 0.38 0.73
C LEU A 64 6.68 0.17 -0.57
N ARG A 65 7.22 -0.63 -1.49
CA ARG A 65 6.54 -1.03 -2.73
C ARG A 65 6.31 -2.53 -2.73
N LYS A 66 5.05 -2.95 -2.84
CA LYS A 66 4.69 -4.37 -2.89
C LYS A 66 5.29 -5.06 -4.12
N LEU A 67 5.86 -6.24 -3.92
CA LEU A 67 6.42 -7.11 -4.93
C LEU A 67 5.51 -8.32 -5.16
N ASP A 68 5.66 -8.99 -6.30
CA ASP A 68 5.03 -10.28 -6.55
C ASP A 68 5.71 -11.39 -5.72
N LEU A 69 5.19 -12.62 -5.79
CA LEU A 69 5.73 -13.78 -5.06
C LEU A 69 7.15 -14.18 -5.50
N GLU A 70 7.63 -13.63 -6.61
CA GLU A 70 8.94 -13.89 -7.19
C GLU A 70 9.90 -12.70 -6.93
N GLY A 71 9.49 -11.71 -6.13
CA GLY A 71 10.27 -10.53 -5.78
C GLY A 71 10.36 -9.47 -6.88
N ARG A 72 9.51 -9.55 -7.91
CA ARG A 72 9.47 -8.56 -9.00
C ARG A 72 8.47 -7.46 -8.69
N ASP A 73 8.69 -6.29 -9.27
CA ASP A 73 7.74 -5.20 -9.17
C ASP A 73 6.38 -5.64 -9.74
N ILE A 74 5.30 -5.46 -8.98
CA ILE A 74 3.96 -5.63 -9.53
C ILE A 74 3.74 -4.48 -10.53
N GLU A 75 3.79 -4.81 -11.82
CA GLU A 75 3.34 -3.89 -12.86
C GLU A 75 1.83 -3.69 -12.73
N SER A 76 1.44 -2.64 -12.00
CA SER A 76 0.07 -2.15 -12.07
C SER A 76 -0.07 -1.42 -13.41
N SER A 77 -0.66 -2.08 -14.41
CA SER A 77 -1.08 -1.46 -15.68
C SER A 77 -2.30 -0.54 -15.49
N LEU A 78 -2.27 0.31 -14.45
CA LEU A 78 -3.29 1.30 -14.19
C LEU A 78 -2.84 2.63 -14.82
N ASP A 79 -3.28 2.88 -16.05
CA ASP A 79 -3.21 4.18 -16.71
C ASP A 79 -4.05 5.20 -15.92
N LEU A 80 -3.48 5.78 -14.86
CA LEU A 80 -4.05 6.92 -14.15
C LEU A 80 -3.79 8.18 -14.95
N ARG A 81 -4.67 8.49 -15.91
CA ARG A 81 -4.75 9.85 -16.46
C ARG A 81 -5.24 10.79 -15.37
N PRO A 82 -4.47 11.82 -14.97
CA PRO A 82 -4.99 12.85 -14.08
C PRO A 82 -6.10 13.61 -14.83
N SER A 83 -7.34 13.49 -14.36
CA SER A 83 -8.42 14.37 -14.79
C SER A 83 -8.11 15.76 -14.26
N SER A 84 -7.69 16.67 -15.14
CA SER A 84 -7.70 18.09 -14.80
C SER A 84 -9.12 18.50 -14.43
N ALA A 85 -9.25 19.12 -13.27
CA ALA A 85 -10.50 19.67 -12.76
C ALA A 85 -11.07 20.74 -13.73
N PRO A 86 -12.40 20.92 -13.80
CA PRO A 86 -13.00 21.93 -14.68
C PRO A 86 -12.62 23.35 -14.22
N PRO A 87 -12.54 24.34 -15.13
CA PRO A 87 -12.23 25.70 -14.74
C PRO A 87 -13.32 26.27 -13.84
N ALA A 88 -12.89 26.82 -12.69
CA ALA A 88 -13.75 27.51 -11.74
C ALA A 88 -14.50 28.66 -12.43
N SER A 89 -15.83 28.58 -12.44
CA SER A 89 -16.69 29.70 -12.84
C SER A 89 -16.63 30.74 -11.72
N THR A 90 -15.96 31.87 -11.96
CA THR A 90 -16.00 33.00 -11.04
C THR A 90 -17.40 33.64 -11.05
N PRO A 91 -18.07 33.84 -9.90
CA PRO A 91 -19.26 34.66 -9.85
C PRO A 91 -18.87 36.14 -9.94
N SER A 92 -19.28 36.83 -11.01
CA SER A 92 -19.19 38.29 -11.08
C SER A 92 -20.47 38.89 -10.50
N SER A 93 -20.35 39.51 -9.32
CA SER A 93 -21.38 40.36 -8.72
C SER A 93 -20.79 41.74 -8.42
N ARG A 94 -21.28 42.75 -9.14
CA ARG A 94 -21.46 44.17 -8.78
C ARG A 94 -21.99 44.88 -10.03
N ALA A 95 -23.23 45.37 -10.08
CA ALA A 95 -23.78 46.54 -9.40
C ALA A 95 -23.05 47.84 -9.74
N CYS A 96 -23.61 48.58 -10.73
CA CYS A 96 -23.80 50.02 -10.82
C CYS A 96 -24.94 50.28 -11.80
#